data_AF-A0A7K0P514-F1
#
_entry.id   AF-A0A7K0P514-F1
#
_cell.length_a   1.000
_cell.length_b   1.000
_cell.length_c   1.000
_cell.angle_alpha   90.00
_cell.angle_beta   90.00
_cell.angle_gamma   90.00
#
_symmetry.space_group_name_H-M   'P 1'
#
loop_
_entity.id
_entity.type
_entity.pdbx_description
1 polymer ?
#
loop_
_entity_poly.entity_id
_entity_poly.type
_entity_poly.pdbx_seq_one_letter_code
_entity_poly.pdbx_strand_id
1 'polypeptide(L)'
;MTRMKRGNAAQVVLLPEGVIGETVLKLAERWTLEGLLDPVYWVPANSVLEHSLIPAQVSAVVMGRTSDGQLERRSVNLLATLGGDRLEEVVVTSVRWLSPGQTDRLEVSIAAERLLRAVTKSVPTGFAYDGNALSGTEIRSINVVLAATAVTSDEVRSLLSEEWQENIVVSPESRQRPGAADSFNDAEDIESWAGFIASSVASIAGLWTGMTTTPIQKVSGSGTVSDVPQVRVARTFTRAVVSSGYTFRLARVVASQLADTSSLLADPLVTSRMSDINPIDGAEADAEIARALTYLKGADSGRLAYQGLPSPEQLVPRSVGLRAFREFLSFSADKLAAIPTWMITWVVDRVS
;
A
#
# COMPACT_ATOMS: atom_id res chain seq x y z
N MET A 1 -20.77 -9.77 7.12
CA MET A 1 -19.73 -8.83 6.64
C MET A 1 -18.55 -8.93 7.57
N THR A 2 -17.44 -9.51 7.09
CA THR A 2 -16.19 -9.62 7.84
C THR A 2 -15.60 -8.21 7.98
N ARG A 3 -15.26 -7.81 9.20
CA ARG A 3 -14.70 -6.50 9.54
C ARG A 3 -13.55 -6.12 8.60
N MET A 4 -13.61 -4.93 8.02
CA MET A 4 -12.51 -4.28 7.28
C MET A 4 -11.37 -3.99 8.25
N LYS A 5 -10.52 -4.98 8.55
CA LYS A 5 -9.33 -4.76 9.38
C LYS A 5 -8.13 -5.50 8.79
N ARG A 6 -7.44 -4.81 7.88
CA ARG A 6 -5.97 -4.78 7.89
C ARG A 6 -5.59 -4.20 9.25
N GLY A 7 -4.70 -4.83 10.02
CA GLY A 7 -4.37 -4.49 11.42
C GLY A 7 -4.65 -3.03 11.77
N ASN A 8 -5.85 -2.76 12.29
CA ASN A 8 -6.42 -1.44 12.62
C ASN A 8 -6.07 -0.22 11.71
N ALA A 9 -5.69 -0.42 10.44
CA ALA A 9 -5.20 0.63 9.55
C ALA A 9 -6.11 0.83 8.34
N ALA A 10 -6.32 2.09 7.95
CA ALA A 10 -7.09 2.46 6.76
C ALA A 10 -6.18 3.06 5.67
N GLN A 11 -6.45 2.71 4.42
CA GLN A 11 -5.74 3.22 3.23
C GLN A 11 -6.67 4.14 2.44
N VAL A 12 -6.26 5.38 2.23
CA VAL A 12 -6.98 6.40 1.45
C VAL A 12 -6.10 6.81 0.29
N VAL A 13 -6.61 6.69 -0.94
CA VAL A 13 -5.87 7.03 -2.15
C VAL A 13 -6.66 8.07 -2.95
N LEU A 14 -6.09 9.26 -3.09
CA LEU A 14 -6.61 10.29 -4.00
C LEU A 14 -6.16 9.99 -5.43
N LEU A 15 -7.13 9.84 -6.32
CA LEU A 15 -6.94 9.64 -7.74
C LEU A 15 -6.90 10.99 -8.47
N PRO A 16 -6.10 11.11 -9.55
CA PRO A 16 -6.17 12.26 -10.43
C PRO A 16 -7.52 12.34 -11.14
N GLU A 17 -7.80 13.48 -11.77
CA GLU A 17 -9.04 13.65 -12.52
C GLU A 17 -8.97 13.05 -13.93
N GLY A 18 -10.12 13.03 -14.59
CA GLY A 18 -10.26 12.62 -15.98
C GLY A 18 -10.03 11.13 -16.24
N VAL A 19 -9.71 10.84 -17.50
CA VAL A 19 -9.66 9.47 -18.05
C VAL A 19 -8.63 8.60 -17.33
N ILE A 20 -7.51 9.18 -16.89
CA ILE A 20 -6.47 8.42 -16.19
C ILE A 20 -6.96 7.97 -14.81
N GLY A 21 -7.59 8.84 -14.03
CA GLY A 21 -8.17 8.46 -12.74
C GLY A 21 -9.21 7.36 -12.86
N GLU A 22 -10.09 7.46 -13.86
CA GLU A 22 -11.08 6.43 -14.16
C GLU A 22 -10.46 5.10 -14.59
N THR A 23 -9.40 5.14 -15.40
CA THR A 23 -8.71 3.95 -15.88
C THR A 23 -7.96 3.24 -14.75
N VAL A 24 -7.31 4.01 -13.86
CA VAL A 24 -6.70 3.49 -12.63
C VAL A 24 -7.76 2.83 -11.74
N LEU A 25 -8.93 3.45 -11.57
CA LEU A 25 -10.01 2.87 -10.77
C LEU A 25 -10.54 1.57 -11.38
N LYS A 26 -10.72 1.49 -12.70
CA LYS A 26 -11.11 0.25 -13.42
C LYS A 26 -10.07 -0.87 -13.26
N LEU A 27 -8.78 -0.54 -13.25
CA LEU A 27 -7.72 -1.51 -12.97
C LEU A 27 -7.78 -2.00 -11.52
N ALA A 28 -8.00 -1.09 -10.57
CA ALA A 28 -8.19 -1.45 -9.17
C ALA A 28 -9.43 -2.33 -8.94
N GLU A 29 -10.54 -2.10 -9.66
CA GLU A 29 -11.72 -2.98 -9.67
C GLU A 29 -11.35 -4.42 -10.08
N ARG A 30 -10.59 -4.56 -11.18
CA ARG A 30 -10.13 -5.86 -11.67
C ARG A 30 -9.20 -6.56 -10.69
N TRP A 31 -8.23 -5.85 -10.13
CA TRP A 31 -7.28 -6.42 -9.16
C TRP A 31 -7.97 -6.77 -7.83
N THR A 32 -8.98 -6.02 -7.43
CA THR A 32 -9.83 -6.36 -6.26
C THR A 32 -10.61 -7.65 -6.50
N LEU A 33 -11.19 -7.82 -7.69
CA LEU A 33 -11.86 -9.07 -8.10
C LEU A 33 -10.92 -10.27 -8.09
N GLU A 34 -9.69 -10.07 -8.54
CA GLU A 34 -8.63 -11.08 -8.55
C GLU A 34 -8.09 -11.38 -7.15
N GLY A 35 -8.44 -10.57 -6.13
CA GLY A 35 -7.98 -10.72 -4.76
C GLY A 35 -6.52 -10.27 -4.57
N LEU A 36 -6.03 -9.37 -5.42
CA LEU A 36 -4.68 -8.82 -5.35
C LEU A 36 -4.59 -7.60 -4.44
N LEU A 37 -5.70 -6.88 -4.26
CA LEU A 37 -5.75 -5.67 -3.45
C LEU A 37 -6.56 -5.88 -2.18
N ASP A 38 -6.04 -5.35 -1.08
CA ASP A 38 -6.82 -5.18 0.15
C ASP A 38 -7.84 -4.04 0.00
N PRO A 39 -8.81 -3.91 0.92
CA PRO A 39 -9.77 -2.81 0.88
C PRO A 39 -9.09 -1.44 1.01
N VAL A 40 -9.44 -0.53 0.09
CA VAL A 40 -8.90 0.84 0.00
C VAL A 40 -10.05 1.82 -0.27
N TYR A 41 -9.95 3.02 0.31
CA TYR A 41 -10.81 4.14 -0.01
C TYR A 41 -10.24 4.91 -1.20
N TRP A 42 -10.83 4.73 -2.37
CA TRP A 42 -10.44 5.44 -3.59
C TRP A 42 -11.22 6.75 -3.70
N VAL A 43 -10.52 7.88 -3.69
CA VAL A 43 -11.12 9.21 -3.67
C VAL A 43 -10.83 9.89 -5.01
N PRO A 44 -11.81 10.08 -5.90
CA PRO A 44 -11.64 10.95 -7.06
C PRO A 44 -11.37 12.40 -6.62
N ALA A 45 -10.48 13.14 -7.29
CA ALA A 45 -10.17 14.52 -6.90
C ALA A 45 -11.41 15.45 -6.87
N ASN A 46 -12.31 15.32 -7.85
CA ASN A 46 -13.57 16.07 -7.91
C ASN A 46 -14.58 15.75 -6.79
N SER A 47 -14.32 14.72 -5.98
CA SER A 47 -15.17 14.32 -4.86
C SER A 47 -14.77 14.94 -3.52
N VAL A 48 -13.70 15.75 -3.51
CA VAL A 48 -13.21 16.49 -2.35
C VAL A 48 -13.80 17.90 -2.37
N LEU A 49 -14.95 18.05 -1.72
CA LEU A 49 -15.68 19.31 -1.67
C LEU A 49 -15.43 20.03 -0.35
N GLU A 50 -14.87 21.23 -0.42
CA GLU A 50 -14.72 22.11 0.74
C GLU A 50 -15.60 23.34 0.54
N HIS A 51 -16.47 23.60 1.50
CA HIS A 51 -17.31 24.78 1.53
C HIS A 51 -16.94 25.63 2.75
N SER A 52 -16.95 26.95 2.61
CA SER A 52 -16.64 27.88 3.70
C SER A 52 -17.59 27.82 4.91
N LEU A 53 -18.74 27.15 4.78
CA LEU A 53 -19.84 27.17 5.76
C LEU A 53 -20.28 25.77 6.20
N ILE A 54 -19.84 24.72 5.52
CA ILE A 54 -20.24 23.33 5.76
C ILE A 54 -18.97 22.52 5.96
N PRO A 55 -18.96 21.54 6.89
CA PRO A 55 -17.84 20.60 7.02
C PRO A 55 -17.48 19.99 5.67
N ALA A 56 -16.18 19.79 5.43
CA ALA A 56 -15.67 19.18 4.21
C ALA A 56 -16.42 17.87 3.91
N GLN A 57 -16.83 17.68 2.66
CA GLN A 57 -17.46 16.46 2.21
C GLN A 57 -16.51 15.73 1.28
N VAL A 58 -16.19 14.50 1.64
CA VAL A 58 -15.30 13.64 0.85
C VAL A 58 -16.03 12.34 0.57
N SER A 59 -16.30 12.06 -0.70
CA SER A 59 -16.86 10.78 -1.12
C SER A 59 -15.75 9.84 -1.55
N ALA A 60 -15.78 8.60 -1.07
CA ALA A 60 -14.84 7.58 -1.48
C ALA A 60 -15.57 6.39 -2.10
N VAL A 61 -14.93 5.76 -3.07
CA VAL A 61 -15.32 4.47 -3.62
C VAL A 61 -14.58 3.37 -2.87
N VAL A 62 -15.33 2.45 -2.28
CA VAL A 62 -14.80 1.23 -1.67
C VAL A 62 -15.24 0.05 -2.52
N MET A 63 -14.29 -0.87 -2.72
CA MET A 63 -14.48 -2.06 -3.52
C MET A 63 -14.17 -3.29 -2.69
N GLY A 64 -14.95 -4.33 -2.90
CA GLY A 64 -14.75 -5.61 -2.23
C GLY A 64 -15.36 -6.73 -3.03
N ARG A 65 -15.24 -7.94 -2.50
CA ARG A 65 -15.87 -9.12 -3.06
C ARG A 65 -17.04 -9.52 -2.15
N THR A 66 -18.20 -9.72 -2.76
CA THR A 66 -19.34 -10.33 -2.08
C THR A 66 -19.00 -11.74 -1.63
N SER A 67 -19.84 -12.33 -0.78
CA SER A 67 -19.75 -13.75 -0.46
C SER A 67 -19.60 -14.53 -1.74
N ASP A 68 -20.40 -14.27 -2.78
CA ASP A 68 -20.47 -14.99 -4.08
C ASP A 68 -19.33 -14.68 -5.06
N GLY A 69 -18.34 -13.91 -4.62
CA GLY A 69 -17.14 -13.60 -5.39
C GLY A 69 -17.36 -12.58 -6.50
N GLN A 70 -18.54 -11.95 -6.57
CA GLN A 70 -18.82 -10.81 -7.44
C GLN A 70 -18.23 -9.52 -6.85
N LEU A 71 -17.88 -8.57 -7.73
CA LEU A 71 -17.44 -7.25 -7.31
C LEU A 71 -18.61 -6.52 -6.66
N GLU A 72 -18.35 -5.93 -5.51
CA GLU A 72 -19.24 -4.95 -4.91
C GLU A 72 -18.53 -3.62 -4.84
N ARG A 73 -19.19 -2.58 -5.37
CA ARG A 73 -18.72 -1.20 -5.36
C ARG A 73 -19.70 -0.36 -4.56
N ARG A 74 -19.20 0.41 -3.59
CA ARG A 74 -20.02 1.33 -2.78
C ARG A 74 -19.37 2.70 -2.73
N SER A 75 -20.20 3.74 -2.85
CA SER A 75 -19.80 5.11 -2.52
C SER A 75 -20.10 5.36 -1.04
N VAL A 76 -19.14 5.90 -0.30
CA VAL A 76 -19.25 6.16 1.14
C VAL A 76 -18.81 7.59 1.45
N ASN A 77 -19.35 8.16 2.53
CA ASN A 77 -18.80 9.38 3.11
C ASN A 77 -17.53 9.00 3.88
N LEU A 78 -16.37 9.40 3.36
CA LEU A 78 -15.07 9.00 3.89
C LEU A 78 -14.90 9.45 5.34
N LEU A 79 -15.16 10.73 5.62
CA LEU A 79 -14.87 11.32 6.93
C LEU A 79 -15.76 10.72 8.02
N ALA A 80 -17.04 10.48 7.72
CA ALA A 80 -17.95 9.80 8.64
C ALA A 80 -17.52 8.35 8.89
N THR A 81 -17.00 7.67 7.87
CA THR A 81 -16.51 6.29 8.00
C THR A 81 -15.25 6.23 8.85
N LEU A 82 -14.25 7.07 8.56
CA LEU A 82 -13.00 7.11 9.32
C LEU A 82 -13.20 7.54 10.78
N GLY A 83 -14.06 8.52 11.04
CA GLY A 83 -14.34 8.99 12.40
C GLY A 83 -15.17 8.01 13.24
N GLY A 84 -15.87 7.06 12.62
CA GLY A 84 -16.64 6.02 13.31
C GLY A 84 -15.81 4.83 13.77
N ASP A 85 -14.64 4.62 13.19
CA ASP A 85 -13.78 3.46 13.45
C ASP A 85 -12.63 3.79 14.41
N ARG A 86 -12.26 2.82 15.26
CA ARG A 86 -11.02 2.89 16.04
C ARG A 86 -9.86 2.41 15.19
N LEU A 87 -9.12 3.36 14.61
CA LEU A 87 -7.97 3.12 13.74
C LEU A 87 -6.66 3.45 14.46
N GLU A 88 -5.66 2.60 14.31
CA GLU A 88 -4.28 2.87 14.73
C GLU A 88 -3.56 3.76 13.73
N GLU A 89 -3.80 3.54 12.43
CA GLU A 89 -3.15 4.30 11.35
C GLU A 89 -4.15 4.64 10.23
N VAL A 90 -4.02 5.84 9.67
CA VAL A 90 -4.63 6.21 8.39
C VAL A 90 -3.52 6.64 7.44
N VAL A 91 -3.33 5.88 6.37
CA VAL A 91 -2.38 6.21 5.30
C VAL A 91 -3.13 6.93 4.19
N VAL A 92 -2.82 8.21 4.00
CA VAL A 92 -3.34 9.04 2.94
C VAL A 92 -2.29 9.15 1.84
N THR A 93 -2.63 8.70 0.64
CA THR A 93 -1.75 8.75 -0.52
C THR A 93 -2.35 9.67 -1.58
N SER A 94 -1.63 10.72 -2.00
CA SER A 94 -2.02 11.48 -3.20
C SER A 94 -1.31 10.97 -4.43
N VAL A 95 -2.06 10.68 -5.49
CA VAL A 95 -1.52 10.31 -6.79
C VAL A 95 -1.50 11.54 -7.68
N ARG A 96 -0.31 12.08 -7.91
CA ARG A 96 -0.07 13.17 -8.84
C ARG A 96 0.69 12.63 -10.03
N TRP A 97 0.28 13.02 -11.23
CA TRP A 97 0.99 12.67 -12.44
C TRP A 97 1.30 13.93 -13.25
N LEU A 98 2.33 13.85 -14.10
CA LEU A 98 2.74 14.91 -15.01
C LEU A 98 2.87 14.35 -16.42
N SER A 99 2.20 14.97 -17.39
CA SER A 99 2.48 14.81 -18.82
C SER A 99 2.42 16.15 -19.55
N PRO A 100 3.00 16.25 -20.76
CA PRO A 100 2.73 17.37 -21.65
C PRO A 100 1.21 17.54 -21.86
N GLY A 101 0.71 18.77 -21.78
CA GLY A 101 -0.70 19.10 -22.05
C GLY A 101 -1.70 18.84 -20.91
N GLN A 102 -1.24 18.35 -19.75
CA GLN A 102 -2.11 18.15 -18.59
C GLN A 102 -2.55 19.48 -17.96
N THR A 103 -3.85 19.66 -17.75
CA THR A 103 -4.45 20.91 -17.27
C THR A 103 -5.00 20.86 -15.84
N ASP A 104 -5.24 19.66 -15.29
CA ASP A 104 -5.88 19.45 -13.98
C ASP A 104 -4.92 19.53 -12.78
N ARG A 105 -3.63 19.80 -13.02
CA ARG A 105 -2.56 19.75 -12.00
C ARG A 105 -2.89 20.58 -10.75
N LEU A 106 -3.41 21.79 -10.95
CA LEU A 106 -3.75 22.70 -9.85
C LEU A 106 -4.95 22.18 -9.05
N GLU A 107 -5.99 21.71 -9.73
CA GLU A 107 -7.21 21.19 -9.11
C GLU A 107 -6.92 19.96 -8.26
N VAL A 108 -6.13 19.01 -8.80
CA VAL A 108 -5.67 17.82 -8.07
C VAL A 108 -4.81 18.20 -6.87
N SER A 109 -3.94 19.21 -7.00
CA SER A 109 -3.11 19.70 -5.88
C SER A 109 -3.96 20.28 -4.76
N ILE A 110 -4.95 21.11 -5.10
CA ILE A 110 -5.91 21.66 -4.14
C ILE A 110 -6.71 20.54 -3.48
N ALA A 111 -7.21 19.57 -4.25
CA ALA A 111 -7.95 18.42 -3.72
C ALA A 111 -7.09 17.57 -2.76
N ALA A 112 -5.80 17.40 -3.06
CA ALA A 112 -4.86 16.65 -2.21
C ALA A 112 -4.67 17.28 -0.84
N GLU A 113 -4.43 18.59 -0.81
CA GLU A 113 -4.29 19.31 0.46
C GLU A 113 -5.60 19.34 1.25
N ARG A 114 -6.73 19.56 0.56
CA ARG A 114 -8.06 19.53 1.17
C ARG A 114 -8.37 18.18 1.80
N LEU A 115 -8.09 17.09 1.08
CA LEU A 115 -8.28 15.74 1.58
C LEU A 115 -7.45 15.50 2.83
N LEU A 116 -6.15 15.83 2.79
CA LEU A 116 -5.25 15.60 3.91
C LEU A 116 -5.69 16.39 5.15
N ARG A 117 -6.06 17.67 4.99
CA ARG A 117 -6.60 18.50 6.07
C ARG A 117 -7.92 17.95 6.61
N ALA A 118 -8.83 17.51 5.74
CA ALA A 118 -10.12 16.97 6.14
C ALA A 118 -9.99 15.65 6.91
N VAL A 119 -9.15 14.72 6.42
CA VAL A 119 -8.85 13.46 7.11
C VAL A 119 -8.23 13.74 8.48
N THR A 120 -7.25 14.64 8.54
CA THR A 120 -6.58 15.02 9.78
C THR A 120 -7.51 15.58 10.84
N LYS A 121 -8.52 16.34 10.43
CA LYS A 121 -9.54 16.88 11.35
C LYS A 121 -10.62 15.86 11.72
N SER A 122 -10.80 14.80 10.93
CA SER A 122 -11.89 13.83 11.11
C SER A 122 -11.56 12.67 12.05
N VAL A 123 -10.28 12.38 12.28
CA VAL A 123 -9.84 11.28 13.14
C VAL A 123 -9.28 11.79 14.47
N PRO A 124 -9.49 11.08 15.59
CA PRO A 124 -8.94 11.47 16.88
C PRO A 124 -7.43 11.19 16.89
N THR A 125 -6.63 12.20 16.61
CA THR A 125 -5.16 12.13 16.73
C THR A 125 -4.73 12.14 18.20
N GLY A 126 -3.67 11.41 18.51
CA GLY A 126 -3.12 11.37 19.86
C GLY A 126 -2.56 12.75 20.25
N PHE A 127 -2.71 13.12 21.51
CA PHE A 127 -2.09 14.32 22.07
C PHE A 127 -1.33 13.97 23.35
N ALA A 128 -0.20 14.64 23.58
CA ALA A 128 0.53 14.52 24.83
C ALA A 128 -0.01 15.57 25.81
N TYR A 129 -0.48 15.12 26.98
CA TYR A 129 -0.83 16.00 28.09
C TYR A 129 -0.06 15.55 29.32
N ASP A 130 0.72 16.46 29.91
CA ASP A 130 1.48 16.25 31.14
C ASP A 130 2.38 14.99 31.13
N GLY A 131 3.19 14.84 30.07
CA GLY A 131 4.15 13.73 29.93
C GLY A 131 3.53 12.37 29.57
N ASN A 132 2.20 12.24 29.58
CA ASN A 132 1.51 11.04 29.12
C ASN A 132 1.02 11.21 27.69
N ALA A 133 1.55 10.40 26.77
CA ALA A 133 1.06 10.31 25.40
C ALA A 133 -0.25 9.52 25.38
N LEU A 134 -1.37 10.19 25.09
CA LEU A 134 -2.60 9.49 24.77
C LEU A 134 -2.47 8.91 23.36
N SER A 135 -2.62 7.58 23.26
CA SER A 135 -2.63 6.89 21.97
C SER A 135 -3.88 7.32 21.19
N GLY A 136 -3.66 7.87 20.00
CA GLY A 136 -4.71 8.16 19.02
C GLY A 136 -4.29 7.68 17.64
N THR A 137 -5.09 7.98 16.64
CA THR A 137 -4.84 7.54 15.26
C THR A 137 -3.61 8.26 14.69
N GLU A 138 -2.62 7.48 14.24
CA GLU A 138 -1.48 8.00 13.49
C GLU A 138 -1.91 8.30 12.06
N ILE A 139 -1.53 9.47 11.55
CA ILE A 139 -1.77 9.83 10.15
C ILE A 139 -0.45 9.79 9.43
N ARG A 140 -0.46 9.06 8.32
CA ARG A 140 0.67 8.93 7.43
C ARG A 140 0.33 9.52 6.06
N SER A 141 1.07 10.52 5.60
CA SER A 141 0.80 11.19 4.32
C SER A 141 1.92 10.96 3.30
N ILE A 142 1.56 10.40 2.14
CA ILE A 142 2.49 10.09 1.04
C ILE A 142 2.04 10.79 -0.24
N ASN A 143 2.86 11.70 -0.74
CA ASN A 143 2.65 12.33 -2.04
C ASN A 143 3.42 11.55 -3.11
N VAL A 144 2.72 10.84 -3.99
CA VAL A 144 3.33 10.09 -5.09
C VAL A 144 3.24 10.93 -6.36
N VAL A 145 4.40 11.33 -6.88
CA VAL A 145 4.55 12.13 -8.10
C VAL A 145 5.09 11.24 -9.23
N LEU A 146 4.29 11.01 -10.26
CA LEU A 146 4.65 10.22 -11.44
C LEU A 146 4.84 11.14 -12.63
N ALA A 147 6.08 11.40 -13.02
CA ALA A 147 6.38 12.30 -14.13
C ALA A 147 6.69 11.52 -15.40
N ALA A 148 5.99 11.77 -16.50
CA ALA A 148 6.33 11.23 -17.81
C ALA A 148 7.71 11.75 -18.27
N THR A 149 8.34 11.03 -19.20
CA THR A 149 9.75 11.23 -19.61
C THR A 149 10.07 12.64 -20.12
N ALA A 150 9.08 13.37 -20.67
CA ALA A 150 9.27 14.69 -21.28
C ALA A 150 9.05 15.87 -20.30
N VAL A 151 8.91 15.62 -19.01
CA VAL A 151 8.58 16.64 -17.99
C VAL A 151 9.85 17.27 -17.40
N THR A 152 9.81 18.58 -17.15
CA THR A 152 10.95 19.32 -16.59
C THR A 152 11.07 19.15 -15.07
N SER A 153 12.28 19.33 -14.53
CA SER A 153 12.53 19.28 -13.08
C SER A 153 11.73 20.32 -12.29
N ASP A 154 11.46 21.49 -12.89
CA ASP A 154 10.68 22.55 -12.24
C ASP A 154 9.21 22.18 -12.11
N GLU A 155 8.63 21.51 -13.11
CA GLU A 155 7.27 20.97 -13.03
C GLU A 155 7.16 19.90 -11.93
N VAL A 156 8.14 19.00 -11.82
CA VAL A 156 8.19 18.02 -10.73
C VAL A 156 8.27 18.72 -9.38
N ARG A 157 9.15 19.73 -9.26
CA ARG A 157 9.33 20.49 -8.02
C ARG A 157 8.04 21.18 -7.57
N SER A 158 7.23 21.68 -8.50
CA SER A 158 5.97 22.36 -8.20
C SER A 158 4.93 21.47 -7.51
N LEU A 159 5.07 20.14 -7.60
CA LEU A 159 4.18 19.17 -6.98
C LEU A 159 4.67 18.66 -5.62
N LEU A 160 5.88 19.04 -5.21
CA LEU A 160 6.44 18.69 -3.91
C LEU A 160 5.85 19.61 -2.85
N SER A 161 5.48 19.07 -1.69
CA SER A 161 4.87 19.84 -0.62
C SER A 161 5.34 19.36 0.75
N GLU A 162 5.55 20.32 1.64
CA GLU A 162 5.94 20.10 3.04
C GLU A 162 4.77 19.63 3.91
N GLU A 163 3.52 19.79 3.43
CA GLU A 163 2.35 19.24 4.12
C GLU A 163 2.35 17.70 4.12
N TRP A 164 3.10 17.10 3.18
CA TRP A 164 3.22 15.67 3.03
C TRP A 164 4.48 15.16 3.75
N GLN A 165 4.32 14.15 4.61
CA GLN A 165 5.45 13.56 5.33
C GLN A 165 6.48 12.94 4.40
N GLU A 166 6.03 12.40 3.26
CA GLU A 166 6.89 11.79 2.25
C GLU A 166 6.49 12.27 0.85
N ASN A 167 7.42 12.86 0.10
CA ASN A 167 7.26 13.07 -1.33
C ASN A 167 8.04 11.99 -2.08
N ILE A 168 7.35 11.16 -2.84
CA ILE A 168 7.92 10.05 -3.61
C ILE A 168 7.83 10.41 -5.10
N VAL A 169 8.96 10.69 -5.73
CA VAL A 169 9.06 10.88 -7.17
C VAL A 169 9.33 9.54 -7.83
N VAL A 170 8.40 9.05 -8.64
CA VAL A 170 8.51 7.76 -9.32
C VAL A 170 9.11 7.96 -10.71
N SER A 171 10.20 7.24 -11.01
CA SER A 171 10.78 7.23 -12.35
C SER A 171 9.79 6.63 -13.37
N PRO A 172 9.52 7.26 -14.53
CA PRO A 172 8.60 6.75 -15.56
C PRO A 172 9.07 5.49 -16.29
N GLU A 173 10.18 4.92 -15.84
CA GLU A 173 10.81 3.75 -16.44
C GLU A 173 10.08 2.47 -16.02
N SER A 174 9.34 1.87 -16.95
CA SER A 174 8.78 0.53 -16.79
C SER A 174 9.77 -0.51 -17.27
N ARG A 175 10.07 -1.50 -16.43
CA ARG A 175 10.68 -2.76 -16.90
C ARG A 175 9.82 -3.93 -16.46
N GLN A 176 9.67 -4.90 -17.36
CA GLN A 176 9.04 -6.18 -17.02
C GLN A 176 9.91 -7.05 -16.09
N ARG A 177 11.23 -6.81 -16.05
CA ARG A 177 12.21 -7.53 -15.21
C ARG A 177 13.35 -6.59 -14.80
N PRO A 178 14.01 -6.80 -13.64
CA PRO A 178 15.13 -5.95 -13.20
C PRO A 178 16.26 -5.78 -14.23
N GLY A 179 16.54 -6.82 -15.02
CA GLY A 179 17.56 -6.81 -16.07
C GLY A 179 17.05 -6.63 -17.52
N ALA A 180 15.78 -6.28 -17.73
CA ALA A 180 15.25 -6.00 -19.06
C ALA A 180 15.64 -4.57 -19.54
N ALA A 181 15.61 -4.34 -20.86
CA ALA A 181 15.78 -3.00 -21.42
C ALA A 181 14.63 -2.07 -21.00
N ASP A 182 14.93 -0.77 -20.94
CA ASP A 182 14.02 0.26 -20.44
C ASP A 182 12.89 0.47 -21.45
N SER A 183 11.64 0.32 -21.00
CA SER A 183 10.50 0.91 -21.70
C SER A 183 10.10 2.16 -20.93
N PHE A 184 10.27 3.33 -21.55
CA PHE A 184 9.71 4.56 -21.03
C PHE A 184 8.22 4.54 -21.27
N ASN A 185 7.41 4.75 -20.23
CA ASN A 185 5.97 4.87 -20.45
C ASN A 185 5.68 6.24 -21.03
N ASP A 186 5.05 6.24 -22.20
CA ASP A 186 4.47 7.44 -22.76
C ASP A 186 3.10 7.68 -22.14
N ALA A 187 2.79 8.94 -21.82
CA ALA A 187 1.48 9.32 -21.32
C ALA A 187 0.40 9.26 -22.42
N GLU A 188 0.81 9.16 -23.70
CA GLU A 188 -0.11 8.97 -24.83
C GLU A 188 -0.81 7.60 -24.81
N ASP A 189 -0.15 6.55 -24.29
CA ASP A 189 -0.78 5.26 -24.03
C ASP A 189 -1.41 5.24 -22.63
N ILE A 190 -2.67 5.67 -22.57
CA ILE A 190 -3.44 5.80 -21.32
C ILE A 190 -3.52 4.48 -20.55
N GLU A 191 -3.65 3.33 -21.23
CA GLU A 191 -3.79 2.04 -20.54
C GLU A 191 -2.47 1.63 -19.88
N SER A 192 -1.36 1.72 -20.62
CA SER A 192 -0.03 1.42 -20.08
C SER A 192 0.35 2.39 -18.96
N TRP A 193 0.06 3.68 -19.14
CA TRP A 193 0.33 4.71 -18.13
C TRP A 193 -0.51 4.53 -16.87
N ALA A 194 -1.81 4.26 -17.00
CA ALA A 194 -2.67 3.95 -15.86
C ALA A 194 -2.25 2.66 -15.15
N GLY A 195 -1.82 1.63 -15.89
CA GLY A 195 -1.24 0.40 -15.33
C GLY A 195 0.02 0.67 -14.51
N PHE A 196 0.90 1.51 -15.01
CA PHE A 196 2.10 1.95 -14.30
C PHE A 196 1.76 2.77 -13.03
N ILE A 197 0.84 3.73 -13.11
CA ILE A 197 0.36 4.49 -11.96
C ILE A 197 -0.24 3.55 -10.91
N ALA A 198 -1.20 2.72 -11.30
CA ALA A 198 -1.91 1.83 -10.39
C ALA A 198 -0.94 0.87 -9.67
N SER A 199 0.00 0.27 -10.39
CA SER A 199 0.96 -0.67 -9.83
C SER A 199 2.00 0.01 -8.92
N SER A 200 2.44 1.21 -9.28
CA SER A 200 3.35 2.02 -8.46
C SER A 200 2.70 2.45 -7.16
N VAL A 201 1.46 2.96 -7.24
CA VAL A 201 0.68 3.38 -6.07
C VAL A 201 0.37 2.19 -5.17
N ALA A 202 -0.07 1.07 -5.73
CA ALA A 202 -0.31 -0.16 -4.96
C ALA A 202 0.95 -0.63 -4.24
N SER A 203 2.13 -0.50 -4.86
CA SER A 203 3.39 -0.88 -4.22
C SER A 203 3.85 0.11 -3.15
N ILE A 204 3.77 1.41 -3.42
CA ILE A 204 4.25 2.48 -2.51
C ILE A 204 3.34 2.62 -1.29
N ALA A 205 2.02 2.62 -1.48
CA ALA A 205 1.05 2.65 -0.39
C ALA A 205 0.89 1.27 0.29
N GLY A 206 1.45 0.21 -0.33
CA GLY A 206 1.38 -1.15 0.18
C GLY A 206 -0.05 -1.70 0.16
N LEU A 207 -0.77 -1.53 -0.95
CA LEU A 207 -2.17 -1.93 -1.11
C LEU A 207 -2.33 -3.42 -1.49
N TRP A 208 -1.23 -4.09 -1.83
CA TRP A 208 -1.26 -5.51 -2.18
C TRP A 208 -1.71 -6.37 -1.01
N THR A 209 -2.55 -7.36 -1.28
CA THR A 209 -3.05 -8.29 -0.27
C THR A 209 -1.89 -8.98 0.46
N GLY A 210 -1.96 -8.94 1.78
CA GLY A 210 -0.92 -9.51 2.66
C GLY A 210 0.18 -8.51 3.05
N MET A 211 0.18 -7.28 2.51
CA MET A 211 1.02 -6.21 3.03
C MET A 211 0.36 -5.60 4.28
N THR A 212 1.06 -5.58 5.41
CA THR A 212 0.52 -5.00 6.65
C THR A 212 0.71 -3.50 6.71
N THR A 213 1.82 -2.97 6.16
CA THR A 213 2.14 -1.53 6.11
C THR A 213 2.69 -1.14 4.73
N THR A 214 2.76 0.15 4.44
CA THR A 214 3.57 0.65 3.32
C THR A 214 5.04 0.26 3.52
N PRO A 215 5.77 -0.11 2.43
CA PRO A 215 7.19 -0.46 2.50
C PRO A 215 8.10 0.76 2.72
N ILE A 216 7.57 1.98 2.60
CA ILE A 216 8.32 3.18 2.89
C ILE A 216 8.50 3.25 4.41
N GLN A 217 9.73 3.38 4.90
CA GLN A 217 9.95 3.57 6.34
C GLN A 217 9.78 5.04 6.71
N LYS A 218 9.09 5.28 7.83
CA LYS A 218 9.01 6.61 8.45
C LYS A 218 10.42 7.00 8.90
N VAL A 219 10.90 8.15 8.45
CA VAL A 219 12.19 8.68 8.91
C VAL A 219 11.92 9.59 10.10
N SER A 220 12.57 9.34 11.23
CA SER A 220 12.44 10.17 12.42
C SER A 220 12.87 11.62 12.10
N GLY A 221 12.00 12.59 12.37
CA GLY A 221 12.20 14.00 12.01
C GLY A 221 11.53 14.41 10.70
N SER A 222 10.82 13.50 10.01
CA SER A 222 9.99 13.85 8.86
C SER A 222 8.69 14.54 9.32
N GLY A 223 8.41 15.70 8.71
CA GLY A 223 7.32 16.58 9.08
C GLY A 223 7.69 17.53 10.22
N THR A 224 7.75 18.83 9.92
CA THR A 224 7.83 20.00 10.82
C THR A 224 9.20 20.51 11.30
N VAL A 225 10.32 19.81 11.13
CA VAL A 225 11.64 20.30 11.62
C VAL A 225 12.51 20.93 10.53
N SER A 226 12.15 20.81 9.26
CA SER A 226 12.91 21.35 8.11
C SER A 226 11.97 21.96 7.08
N ASP A 227 12.23 23.22 6.68
CA ASP A 227 11.57 23.96 5.57
C ASP A 227 11.93 23.38 4.19
N VAL A 228 12.22 22.09 4.11
CA VAL A 228 12.59 21.41 2.86
C VAL A 228 11.77 20.14 2.79
N PRO A 229 10.91 19.97 1.75
CA PRO A 229 10.11 18.77 1.60
C PRO A 229 11.03 17.56 1.45
N GLN A 230 10.77 16.52 2.23
CA GLN A 230 11.54 15.28 2.10
C GLN A 230 11.15 14.59 0.79
N VAL A 231 12.13 14.46 -0.11
CA VAL A 231 11.95 13.84 -1.42
C VAL A 231 12.70 12.52 -1.47
N ARG A 232 12.05 11.45 -1.92
CA ARG A 232 12.68 10.18 -2.27
C ARG A 232 12.36 9.85 -3.71
N VAL A 233 13.37 9.36 -4.43
CA VAL A 233 13.16 8.81 -5.76
C VAL A 233 12.87 7.33 -5.62
N ALA A 234 11.72 6.91 -6.13
CA ALA A 234 11.32 5.51 -6.16
C ALA A 234 11.39 4.96 -7.58
N ARG A 235 11.74 3.69 -7.62
CA ARG A 235 11.64 2.88 -8.82
C ARG A 235 10.83 1.64 -8.51
N THR A 236 9.73 1.46 -9.23
CA THR A 236 8.72 0.44 -8.93
C THR A 236 8.74 -0.65 -10.00
N PHE A 237 8.73 -1.91 -9.56
CA PHE A 237 8.58 -3.06 -10.43
C PHE A 237 7.52 -3.96 -9.85
N THR A 238 6.45 -4.19 -10.61
CA THR A 238 5.37 -5.06 -10.17
C THR A 238 5.24 -6.23 -11.13
N ARG A 239 5.28 -7.45 -10.59
CA ARG A 239 4.93 -8.66 -11.33
C ARG A 239 3.96 -9.48 -10.49
N ALA A 240 2.72 -9.55 -10.95
CA ALA A 240 1.72 -10.43 -10.38
C ALA A 240 1.67 -11.75 -11.15
N VAL A 241 1.63 -12.86 -10.43
CA VAL A 241 1.25 -14.16 -10.97
C VAL A 241 -0.14 -14.46 -10.44
N VAL A 242 -1.14 -14.20 -11.27
CA VAL A 242 -2.51 -14.58 -10.96
C VAL A 242 -2.67 -16.02 -11.41
N SER A 243 -2.53 -16.98 -10.49
CA SER A 243 -3.10 -18.31 -10.75
C SER A 243 -4.60 -18.05 -10.81
N SER A 244 -5.16 -18.06 -12.02
CA SER A 244 -6.54 -17.68 -12.28
C SER A 244 -7.42 -18.21 -11.14
N GLY A 245 -8.17 -17.32 -10.49
CA GLY A 245 -9.06 -17.68 -9.37
C GLY A 245 -10.15 -18.68 -9.74
N TYR A 246 -10.06 -19.34 -10.90
CA TYR A 246 -10.78 -20.52 -11.30
C TYR A 246 -10.60 -21.65 -10.29
N THR A 247 -9.38 -21.95 -9.80
CA THR A 247 -9.20 -23.08 -8.87
C THR A 247 -9.90 -22.84 -7.54
N PHE A 248 -9.83 -21.61 -7.01
CA PHE A 248 -10.55 -21.24 -5.78
C PHE A 248 -12.06 -21.14 -6.01
N ARG A 249 -12.52 -20.59 -7.15
CA ARG A 249 -13.94 -20.54 -7.52
C ARG A 249 -14.51 -21.94 -7.73
N LEU A 250 -13.78 -22.82 -8.42
CA LEU A 250 -14.12 -24.22 -8.61
C LEU A 250 -14.17 -24.95 -7.28
N ALA A 251 -13.12 -24.82 -6.44
CA ALA A 251 -13.09 -25.43 -5.11
C ALA A 251 -14.26 -24.96 -4.25
N ARG A 252 -14.60 -23.67 -4.32
CA ARG A 252 -15.75 -23.13 -3.60
C ARG A 252 -17.08 -23.61 -4.17
N VAL A 253 -17.26 -23.63 -5.49
CA VAL A 253 -18.47 -24.13 -6.14
C VAL A 253 -18.68 -25.60 -5.79
N VAL A 254 -17.64 -26.42 -5.91
CA VAL A 254 -17.64 -27.82 -5.51
C VAL A 254 -17.94 -27.98 -4.03
N ALA A 255 -17.28 -27.22 -3.14
CA ALA A 255 -17.55 -27.26 -1.70
C ALA A 255 -18.99 -26.85 -1.37
N SER A 256 -19.53 -25.82 -2.02
CA SER A 256 -20.93 -25.40 -1.83
C SER A 256 -21.93 -26.43 -2.38
N GLN A 257 -21.59 -27.10 -3.48
CA GLN A 257 -22.40 -28.18 -4.05
C GLN A 257 -22.29 -29.47 -3.23
N LEU A 258 -21.19 -29.73 -2.52
CA LEU A 258 -21.07 -30.86 -1.60
C LEU A 258 -21.76 -30.58 -0.25
N ALA A 259 -21.82 -29.32 0.17
CA ALA A 259 -22.52 -28.91 1.38
C ALA A 259 -24.05 -28.87 1.22
N ASP A 260 -24.55 -28.78 -0.02
CA ASP A 260 -25.97 -28.86 -0.33
C ASP A 260 -26.43 -30.32 -0.41
N THR A 261 -27.27 -30.72 0.54
CA THR A 261 -27.82 -32.10 0.63
C THR A 261 -28.77 -32.46 -0.51
N SER A 262 -29.19 -31.48 -1.32
CA SER A 262 -30.02 -31.69 -2.52
C SER A 262 -29.23 -31.75 -3.82
N SER A 263 -27.90 -31.58 -3.75
CA SER A 263 -27.01 -31.62 -4.90
C SER A 263 -26.81 -33.03 -5.45
N LEU A 264 -26.81 -33.16 -6.78
CA LEU A 264 -26.51 -34.42 -7.48
C LEU A 264 -25.10 -34.96 -7.19
N LEU A 265 -24.17 -34.13 -6.70
CA LEU A 265 -22.83 -34.58 -6.29
C LEU A 265 -22.81 -35.23 -4.90
N ALA A 266 -23.87 -35.07 -4.10
CA ALA A 266 -24.08 -35.79 -2.85
C ALA A 266 -24.86 -37.10 -3.06
N ASP A 267 -25.37 -37.36 -4.27
CA ASP A 267 -26.07 -38.59 -4.63
C ASP A 267 -25.05 -39.72 -4.93
N PRO A 268 -25.02 -40.81 -4.14
CA PRO A 268 -24.10 -41.94 -4.33
C PRO A 268 -24.16 -42.56 -5.74
N LEU A 269 -25.30 -42.42 -6.43
CA LEU A 269 -25.52 -42.98 -7.76
C LEU A 269 -24.85 -42.15 -8.87
N VAL A 270 -24.63 -40.86 -8.66
CA VAL A 270 -23.94 -39.98 -9.62
C VAL A 270 -22.41 -40.14 -9.50
N THR A 271 -21.90 -40.29 -8.27
CA THR A 271 -20.49 -40.63 -8.03
C THR A 271 -20.10 -41.99 -8.64
N SER A 272 -21.02 -42.96 -8.68
CA SER A 272 -20.76 -44.27 -9.31
C SER A 272 -20.66 -44.27 -10.84
N ARG A 273 -21.01 -43.15 -11.52
CA ARG A 273 -20.95 -43.02 -12.99
C ARG A 273 -19.72 -42.29 -13.51
N MET A 274 -18.90 -41.70 -12.63
CA MET A 274 -17.63 -41.08 -13.00
C MET A 274 -16.51 -42.11 -12.80
N SER A 275 -16.26 -42.95 -13.80
CA SER A 275 -15.35 -44.10 -13.73
C SER A 275 -13.88 -43.76 -13.43
N ASP A 276 -13.49 -42.48 -13.52
CA ASP A 276 -12.11 -42.02 -13.32
C ASP A 276 -11.94 -41.05 -12.13
N ILE A 277 -12.99 -40.82 -11.33
CA ILE A 277 -12.90 -39.97 -10.12
C ILE A 277 -13.28 -40.81 -8.91
N ASN A 278 -12.27 -41.33 -8.22
CA ASN A 278 -12.48 -42.00 -6.95
C ASN A 278 -12.58 -40.94 -5.84
N PRO A 279 -13.72 -40.84 -5.13
CA PRO A 279 -13.80 -39.99 -3.95
C PRO A 279 -12.79 -40.49 -2.91
N ILE A 280 -11.97 -39.57 -2.39
CA ILE A 280 -11.01 -39.86 -1.34
C ILE A 280 -11.79 -39.91 -0.02
N ASP A 281 -11.64 -41.01 0.74
CA ASP A 281 -12.22 -41.10 2.08
C ASP A 281 -11.60 -40.00 2.97
N GLY A 282 -12.42 -39.36 3.81
CA GLY A 282 -11.98 -38.26 4.68
C GLY A 282 -10.85 -38.67 5.63
N ALA A 283 -10.75 -39.95 5.97
CA ALA A 283 -9.64 -40.49 6.76
C ALA A 283 -8.31 -40.56 5.98
N GLU A 284 -8.35 -40.56 4.65
CA GLU A 284 -7.19 -40.69 3.75
C GLU A 284 -6.82 -39.36 3.06
N ALA A 285 -7.59 -38.29 3.29
CA ALA A 285 -7.40 -37.00 2.65
C ALA A 285 -5.99 -36.42 2.83
N ASP A 286 -5.44 -36.46 4.05
CA ASP A 286 -4.10 -35.94 4.35
C ASP A 286 -3.01 -36.75 3.62
N ALA A 287 -3.20 -38.06 3.48
CA ALA A 287 -2.27 -38.93 2.78
C ALA A 287 -2.27 -38.65 1.25
N GLU A 288 -3.43 -38.34 0.68
CA GLU A 288 -3.52 -38.04 -0.77
C GLU A 288 -3.06 -36.64 -1.11
N ILE A 289 -3.33 -35.67 -0.24
CA ILE A 289 -2.75 -34.33 -0.36
C ILE A 289 -1.22 -34.42 -0.30
N ALA A 290 -0.67 -35.23 0.61
CA ALA A 290 0.77 -35.46 0.70
C ALA A 290 1.36 -36.14 -0.55
N ARG A 291 0.67 -37.15 -1.11
CA ARG A 291 1.07 -37.79 -2.38
C ARG A 291 1.04 -36.81 -3.55
N ALA A 292 -0.03 -36.02 -3.69
CA ALA A 292 -0.18 -35.03 -4.75
C ALA A 292 0.90 -33.93 -4.65
N LEU A 293 1.18 -33.43 -3.44
CA LEU A 293 2.28 -32.48 -3.19
C LEU A 293 3.64 -33.06 -3.56
N THR A 294 3.87 -34.33 -3.26
CA THR A 294 5.12 -35.02 -3.57
C THR A 294 5.30 -35.20 -5.07
N TYR A 295 4.23 -35.58 -5.77
CA TYR A 295 4.19 -35.65 -7.23
C TYR A 295 4.45 -34.28 -7.88
N LEU A 296 3.75 -33.22 -7.45
CA LEU A 296 3.93 -31.87 -7.98
C LEU A 296 5.35 -31.31 -7.75
N LYS A 297 5.99 -31.65 -6.62
CA LYS A 297 7.39 -31.31 -6.36
C LYS A 297 8.35 -32.03 -7.32
N GLY A 298 8.03 -33.25 -7.75
CA GLY A 298 8.86 -34.06 -8.64
C GLY A 298 8.61 -33.84 -10.14
N ALA A 299 7.37 -33.57 -10.54
CA ALA A 299 6.93 -33.57 -11.94
C ALA A 299 7.57 -32.45 -12.80
N ASP A 300 8.03 -31.36 -12.17
CA ASP A 300 8.66 -30.23 -12.87
C ASP A 300 10.09 -29.97 -12.37
N SER A 301 10.87 -31.04 -12.14
CA SER A 301 12.29 -30.98 -11.74
C SER A 301 12.56 -30.08 -10.51
N GLY A 302 11.59 -29.96 -9.59
CA GLY A 302 11.70 -29.11 -8.41
C GLY A 302 11.48 -27.60 -8.65
N ARG A 303 11.03 -27.15 -9.84
CA ARG A 303 10.78 -25.71 -10.11
C ARG A 303 9.66 -25.10 -9.28
N LEU A 304 8.74 -25.92 -8.78
CA LEU A 304 7.64 -25.51 -7.89
C LEU A 304 7.98 -25.69 -6.40
N ALA A 305 9.13 -26.27 -6.08
CA ALA A 305 9.59 -26.35 -4.70
C ALA A 305 10.08 -24.97 -4.25
N TYR A 306 9.58 -24.50 -3.12
CA TYR A 306 10.11 -23.31 -2.45
C TYR A 306 11.61 -23.53 -2.17
N GLN A 307 12.45 -22.88 -2.96
CA GLN A 307 13.86 -22.73 -2.65
C GLN A 307 13.93 -21.59 -1.65
N GLY A 308 14.01 -21.94 -0.36
CA GLY A 308 14.23 -20.96 0.68
C GLY A 308 15.37 -20.03 0.32
N LEU A 309 15.23 -18.76 0.66
CA LEU A 309 16.37 -17.85 0.60
C LEU A 309 17.54 -18.53 1.36
N PRO A 310 18.77 -18.51 0.82
CA PRO A 310 19.91 -19.00 1.57
C PRO A 310 19.85 -18.34 2.94
N SER A 311 19.86 -19.15 4.01
CA SER A 311 19.80 -18.63 5.36
C SER A 311 20.86 -17.55 5.47
N PRO A 312 20.51 -16.32 5.89
CA PRO A 312 21.50 -15.28 6.07
C PRO A 312 22.61 -15.88 6.94
N GLU A 313 23.87 -15.70 6.52
CA GLU A 313 25.02 -16.12 7.31
C GLU A 313 24.75 -15.75 8.75
N GLN A 314 24.73 -16.76 9.64
CA GLN A 314 24.53 -16.52 11.05
C GLN A 314 25.55 -15.47 11.46
N LEU A 315 25.06 -14.26 11.78
CA LEU A 315 25.89 -13.20 12.30
C LEU A 315 26.48 -13.73 13.59
N VAL A 316 27.75 -14.16 13.51
CA VAL A 316 28.52 -14.58 14.67
C VAL A 316 28.44 -13.40 15.63
N PRO A 317 27.93 -13.57 16.86
CA PRO A 317 27.86 -12.49 17.82
C PRO A 317 29.28 -11.96 18.02
N ARG A 318 29.56 -10.79 17.46
CA ARG A 318 30.81 -10.07 17.71
C ARG A 318 30.78 -9.74 19.19
N SER A 319 31.65 -10.40 19.96
CA SER A 319 31.85 -10.05 21.36
C SER A 319 32.14 -8.55 21.42
N VAL A 320 31.25 -7.80 22.06
CA VAL A 320 31.39 -6.37 22.32
C VAL A 320 32.55 -6.24 23.30
N GLY A 321 33.77 -6.15 22.77
CA GLY A 321 34.98 -6.03 23.57
C GLY A 321 35.15 -4.63 24.16
N LEU A 322 36.11 -4.51 25.07
CA LEU A 322 36.58 -3.26 25.71
C LEU A 322 36.78 -2.07 24.74
N ARG A 323 37.01 -2.35 23.46
CA ARG A 323 37.13 -1.33 22.40
C ARG A 323 35.82 -0.56 22.16
N ALA A 324 34.68 -1.24 22.11
CA ALA A 324 33.37 -0.60 21.92
C ALA A 324 32.97 0.24 23.14
N PHE A 325 33.35 -0.19 24.34
CA PHE A 325 33.17 0.59 25.57
C PHE A 325 34.05 1.85 25.57
N ARG A 326 35.30 1.74 25.09
CA ARG A 326 36.19 2.90 24.93
C ARG A 326 35.67 3.88 23.87
N GLU A 327 35.14 3.38 22.76
CA GLU A 327 34.52 4.19 21.71
C GLU A 327 33.23 4.89 22.20
N PHE A 328 32.42 4.21 23.02
CA PHE A 328 31.26 4.81 23.68
C PHE A 328 31.65 5.91 24.68
N LEU A 329 32.71 5.70 25.47
CA LEU A 329 33.20 6.71 26.41
C LEU A 329 33.86 7.90 25.71
N SER A 330 34.63 7.69 24.63
CA SER A 330 35.17 8.81 23.85
C SER A 330 34.05 9.61 23.19
N PHE A 331 33.05 8.94 22.62
CA PHE A 331 31.88 9.60 22.06
C PHE A 331 31.11 10.42 23.12
N SER A 332 30.91 9.86 24.32
CA SER A 332 30.22 10.56 25.42
C SER A 332 31.03 11.75 25.93
N ALA A 333 32.36 11.63 26.00
CA ALA A 333 33.25 12.72 26.39
C ALA A 333 33.26 13.86 25.37
N ASP A 334 33.31 13.54 24.07
CA ASP A 334 33.24 14.55 22.99
C ASP A 334 31.92 15.32 23.03
N LYS A 335 30.80 14.64 23.34
CA LYS A 335 29.49 15.28 23.48
C LYS A 335 29.38 16.16 24.72
N LEU A 336 29.96 15.75 25.86
CA LEU A 336 30.01 16.57 27.07
C LEU A 336 30.92 17.80 26.89
N ALA A 337 32.03 17.66 26.16
CA ALA A 337 32.95 18.76 25.86
C ALA A 337 32.35 19.84 24.93
N ALA A 338 31.31 19.50 24.17
CA ALA A 338 30.59 20.44 23.30
C ALA A 338 29.52 21.27 24.04
N ILE A 339 29.09 20.85 25.23
CA ILE A 339 28.04 21.53 26.01
C ILE A 339 28.40 22.98 26.38
N PRO A 340 29.63 23.30 26.85
CA PRO A 340 29.99 24.68 27.20
C PRO A 340 29.92 25.61 25.98
N THR A 341 30.34 25.14 24.81
CA THR A 341 30.30 25.90 23.56
C THR A 341 28.86 26.24 23.17
N TRP A 342 27.95 25.29 23.34
CA TRP A 342 26.52 25.47 23.05
C TRP A 342 25.82 26.37 24.07
N MET A 343 26.21 26.31 25.34
CA MET A 343 25.72 27.26 26.35
C MET A 343 26.20 28.68 26.06
N ILE A 344 27.45 28.86 25.64
CA ILE A 344 28.01 30.18 25.30
C ILE A 344 27.31 30.76 24.07
N THR A 345 27.14 30.01 22.98
CA THR A 345 26.39 30.48 21.81
C THR A 345 24.95 30.83 22.17
N TRP A 346 24.30 30.03 23.02
CA TRP A 346 22.93 30.30 23.47
C TRP A 346 22.82 31.57 24.33
N VAL A 347 23.82 31.88 25.17
CA VAL A 347 23.85 33.13 25.95
C VAL A 347 24.14 34.33 25.04
N VAL A 348 25.06 34.19 24.08
CA VAL A 348 25.40 35.26 23.13
C VAL A 348 24.21 35.62 22.25
N ASP A 349 23.51 34.64 21.67
CA ASP A 349 22.32 34.84 20.83
C ASP A 349 21.14 35.47 21.59
N ARG A 350 21.15 35.46 22.93
CA ARG A 350 20.09 36.04 23.76
C ARG A 350 20.36 37.47 24.22
N VAL A 351 21.59 37.94 24.04
CA VAL A 351 22.07 39.26 24.49
C VAL A 351 22.38 40.21 23.32
N SER A 352 22.49 39.69 22.09
CA SER A 352 22.54 40.45 20.83
C SER A 352 21.15 40.64 20.21
#